data_AF-A0A520BPW4-F1
#
_entry.id   AF-A0A520BPW4-F1
#
_cell.length_a   1.000
_cell.length_b   1.000
_cell.length_c   1.000
_cell.angle_alpha   90.00
_cell.angle_beta   90.00
_cell.angle_gamma   90.00
#
_symmetry.space_group_name_H-M   'P 1'
#
loop_
_entity.id
_entity.type
_entity.pdbx_description
1 polymer ?
#
loop_
_entity_poly.entity_id
_entity_poly.type
_entity_poly.pdbx_seq_one_letter_code
_entity_poly.pdbx_strand_id
1 'polypeptide(L)'
;MRLKLLIISLLTSFLFAACNKEEEITFDANAKVSFSTDSVLFDTVFTSIGSSSRRLKITNPNESAIILSNIKLSGGNSSAFSLNINGQAVSETNNVKLNGSDSINVFVKVNINPTTESLPFVVQDSILFYFNGQKRSIPLVAYGQNANFIKDITITNNTIWDSKLPYIIYNSLTVAENTTLNIVAGTKVLFHGNSTMSVRGTLKVNGTKADTVLFASDRLEKLYASETGQWNGIHLYPESKNSTINYAVIKNATAGITVDGRSLNALPKLLLTNTIIKNMEVVGLLGYETDVAAFNNLFFNCGQYLLYAAGGGSYNLKQNTFAGYQDNKFTRKTAAVYLSDFISNTQASNLN
;
A
#
# COMPACT_ATOMS: atom_id res chain seq x y z
N MET A 1 64.66 -15.43 28.07
CA MET A 1 64.12 -15.83 26.75
C MET A 1 63.23 -17.07 26.81
N ARG A 2 63.65 -18.15 27.49
CA ARG A 2 62.89 -19.42 27.59
C ARG A 2 61.49 -19.30 28.22
N LEU A 3 61.31 -18.50 29.28
CA LEU A 3 60.00 -18.30 29.92
C LEU A 3 59.00 -17.54 29.02
N LYS A 4 59.49 -16.56 28.23
CA LYS A 4 58.66 -15.83 27.26
C LYS A 4 58.21 -16.73 26.10
N LEU A 5 59.07 -17.63 25.61
CA LEU A 5 58.68 -18.63 24.61
C LEU A 5 57.66 -19.63 25.16
N LEU A 6 57.75 -20.01 26.43
CA LEU A 6 56.79 -20.94 27.05
C LEU A 6 55.40 -20.30 27.19
N ILE A 7 55.33 -19.03 27.59
CA ILE A 7 54.07 -18.28 27.68
C ILE A 7 53.44 -18.07 26.30
N ILE A 8 54.24 -17.74 25.28
CA ILE A 8 53.77 -17.60 23.89
C ILE A 8 53.27 -18.95 23.36
N SER A 9 53.95 -20.06 23.65
CA SER A 9 53.53 -21.42 23.30
C SER A 9 52.24 -21.84 23.99
N LEU A 10 52.03 -21.46 25.26
CA LEU A 10 50.81 -21.76 26.00
C LEU A 10 49.62 -20.91 25.50
N LEU A 11 49.84 -19.62 25.21
CA LEU A 11 48.82 -18.75 24.62
C LEU A 11 48.41 -19.20 23.20
N THR A 12 49.37 -19.65 22.39
CA THR A 12 49.08 -20.20 21.05
C THR A 12 48.35 -21.54 21.14
N SER A 13 48.63 -22.38 22.13
CA SER A 13 47.86 -23.61 22.39
C SER A 13 46.41 -23.32 22.78
N PHE A 14 46.12 -22.22 23.50
CA PHE A 14 44.74 -21.81 23.81
C PHE A 14 43.98 -21.29 22.57
N LEU A 15 44.66 -20.75 21.57
CA LEU A 15 44.04 -20.32 20.30
C LEU A 15 43.58 -21.52 19.44
N PHE A 16 44.19 -22.70 19.60
CA PHE A 16 43.75 -23.93 18.93
C PHE A 16 42.74 -24.76 19.73
N ALA A 17 42.44 -24.37 20.98
CA ALA A 17 41.42 -24.99 21.83
C ALA A 17 40.00 -24.41 21.61
N ALA A 18 39.78 -23.65 20.54
CA ALA A 18 38.44 -23.29 20.07
C ALA A 18 37.78 -24.49 19.38
N CYS A 19 37.57 -25.56 20.15
CA CYS A 19 36.78 -26.69 19.73
C CYS A 19 35.31 -26.24 19.79
N ASN A 20 34.70 -25.94 18.64
CA ASN A 20 33.26 -25.79 18.55
C ASN A 20 32.64 -27.13 18.90
N LYS A 21 32.33 -27.35 20.18
CA LYS A 21 31.53 -28.48 20.60
C LYS A 21 30.22 -28.37 19.81
N GLU A 22 29.95 -29.34 18.95
CA GLU A 22 28.66 -29.36 18.26
C GLU A 22 27.57 -29.34 19.31
N GLU A 23 26.67 -28.36 19.18
CA GLU A 23 25.59 -28.16 20.14
C GLU A 23 24.73 -29.42 20.22
N GLU A 24 24.49 -29.88 21.45
CA GLU A 24 23.68 -31.06 21.74
C GLU A 24 22.25 -30.86 21.26
N ILE A 25 21.66 -31.92 20.70
CA ILE A 25 20.29 -31.91 20.19
C ILE A 25 19.39 -32.56 21.24
N THR A 26 18.37 -31.83 21.71
CA THR A 26 17.40 -32.38 22.65
C THR A 26 16.29 -33.15 21.93
N PHE A 27 16.04 -34.37 22.39
CA PHE A 27 14.91 -35.21 21.97
C PHE A 27 13.80 -35.27 23.04
N ASP A 28 13.89 -34.42 24.08
CA ASP A 28 12.88 -34.38 25.13
C ASP A 28 11.51 -34.02 24.53
N ALA A 29 10.52 -34.86 24.80
CA ALA A 29 9.14 -34.65 24.40
C ALA A 29 8.51 -33.40 25.07
N ASN A 30 9.11 -32.86 26.13
CA ASN A 30 8.67 -31.62 26.78
C ASN A 30 9.38 -30.36 26.27
N ALA A 31 10.38 -30.51 25.40
CA ALA A 31 11.08 -29.38 24.80
C ALA A 31 10.09 -28.49 24.05
N LYS A 32 10.20 -27.18 24.24
CA LYS A 32 9.26 -26.20 23.68
C LYS A 32 9.83 -25.50 22.46
N VAL A 33 8.96 -25.15 21.52
CA VAL A 33 9.25 -24.18 20.46
C VAL A 33 8.19 -23.09 20.57
N SER A 34 8.60 -21.83 20.53
CA SER A 34 7.69 -20.68 20.60
C SER A 34 7.56 -19.98 19.26
N PHE A 35 6.40 -19.38 19.05
CA PHE A 35 6.04 -18.66 17.83
C PHE A 35 5.72 -17.21 18.18
N SER A 36 6.08 -16.27 17.31
CA SER A 36 5.81 -14.85 17.55
C SER A 36 4.34 -14.45 17.50
N THR A 37 3.47 -15.33 16.99
CA THR A 37 2.03 -15.14 16.87
C THR A 37 1.35 -16.52 16.87
N ASP A 38 0.08 -16.56 17.23
CA ASP A 38 -0.75 -17.77 17.16
C ASP A 38 -1.37 -18.00 15.77
N SER A 39 -1.41 -16.95 14.94
CA SER A 39 -2.00 -16.94 13.61
C SER A 39 -1.34 -15.88 12.73
N VAL A 40 -1.36 -16.08 11.41
CA VAL A 40 -0.89 -15.09 10.43
C VAL A 40 -2.08 -14.65 9.59
N LEU A 41 -2.45 -13.38 9.76
CA LEU A 41 -3.59 -12.77 9.08
C LEU A 41 -3.12 -11.83 7.96
N PHE A 42 -3.77 -11.96 6.82
CA PHE A 42 -3.74 -11.02 5.72
C PHE A 42 -5.12 -10.36 5.66
N ASP A 43 -5.12 -9.04 5.49
CA ASP A 43 -6.35 -8.27 5.27
C ASP A 43 -6.86 -8.53 3.85
N THR A 44 -7.40 -7.51 3.18
CA THR A 44 -7.82 -7.58 1.79
C THR A 44 -6.62 -7.88 0.88
N VAL A 45 -6.67 -9.01 0.20
CA VAL A 45 -5.71 -9.43 -0.82
C VAL A 45 -6.43 -9.50 -2.15
N PHE A 46 -6.03 -8.62 -3.06
CA PHE A 46 -6.55 -8.66 -4.42
C PHE A 46 -6.02 -9.89 -5.16
N THR A 47 -6.92 -10.53 -5.90
CA THR A 47 -6.56 -11.72 -6.70
C THR A 47 -5.49 -11.38 -7.75
N SER A 48 -4.72 -12.38 -8.18
CA SER A 48 -3.67 -12.31 -9.21
C SER A 48 -2.35 -11.62 -8.84
N ILE A 49 -2.32 -10.66 -7.92
CA ILE A 49 -1.10 -9.87 -7.62
C ILE A 49 -0.30 -10.45 -6.45
N GLY A 50 -1.00 -11.09 -5.52
CA GLY A 50 -0.44 -11.57 -4.26
C GLY A 50 -0.19 -10.47 -3.23
N SER A 51 0.22 -10.88 -2.03
CA SER A 51 0.35 -10.02 -0.86
C SER A 51 1.77 -9.52 -0.61
N SER A 52 1.87 -8.52 0.25
CA SER A 52 3.11 -8.26 1.00
C SER A 52 3.47 -9.46 1.90
N SER A 53 4.74 -9.62 2.26
CA SER A 53 5.17 -10.69 3.17
C SER A 53 4.74 -10.42 4.61
N ARG A 54 4.40 -11.47 5.35
CA ARG A 54 4.28 -11.47 6.83
C ARG A 54 5.37 -12.32 7.43
N ARG A 55 5.91 -11.91 8.58
CA ARG A 55 7.00 -12.61 9.27
C ARG A 55 6.46 -13.37 10.47
N LEU A 56 6.70 -14.68 10.48
CA LEU A 56 6.54 -15.55 11.64
C LEU A 56 7.95 -15.90 12.16
N LYS A 57 8.25 -15.52 13.40
CA LYS A 57 9.51 -15.89 14.06
C LYS A 57 9.27 -17.14 14.89
N ILE A 58 10.15 -18.12 14.74
CA ILE A 58 10.17 -19.35 15.51
C ILE A 58 11.39 -19.29 16.41
N THR A 59 11.21 -19.53 17.71
CA THR A 59 12.28 -19.43 18.70
C THR A 59 12.40 -20.73 19.47
N ASN A 60 13.64 -21.15 19.70
CA ASN A 60 13.99 -22.23 20.60
C ASN A 60 14.39 -21.63 21.96
N PRO A 61 13.52 -21.64 22.97
CA PRO A 61 13.85 -21.13 24.29
C PRO A 61 14.74 -22.08 25.12
N ASN A 62 15.03 -23.29 24.62
CA ASN A 62 15.85 -24.26 25.34
C ASN A 62 17.35 -23.96 25.13
N GLU A 63 18.20 -24.45 26.03
CA GLU A 63 19.66 -24.30 25.91
C GLU A 63 20.27 -25.18 24.83
N SER A 64 19.66 -26.35 24.57
CA SER A 64 20.07 -27.30 23.53
C SER A 64 19.34 -27.04 22.21
N ALA A 65 19.96 -27.47 21.11
CA ALA A 65 19.35 -27.39 19.79
C ALA A 65 18.13 -28.31 19.66
N ILE A 66 17.16 -27.92 18.83
CA ILE A 66 16.00 -28.73 18.43
C ILE A 66 16.04 -28.94 16.92
N ILE A 67 15.65 -30.14 16.48
CA ILE A 67 15.35 -30.39 15.06
C ILE A 67 13.85 -30.22 14.84
N LEU A 68 13.48 -29.25 14.00
CA LEU A 68 12.17 -29.21 13.37
C LEU A 68 12.18 -30.26 12.27
N SER A 69 11.67 -31.46 12.57
CA SER A 69 11.70 -32.60 11.65
C SER A 69 10.96 -32.30 10.35
N ASN A 70 9.91 -31.49 10.42
CA ASN A 70 9.18 -31.02 9.24
C ASN A 70 8.53 -29.66 9.49
N ILE A 71 8.61 -28.78 8.49
CA ILE A 71 7.85 -27.54 8.40
C ILE A 71 7.18 -27.52 7.03
N LYS A 72 5.85 -27.44 6.98
CA LYS A 72 5.13 -27.45 5.70
C LYS A 72 3.80 -26.71 5.72
N LEU A 73 3.34 -26.32 4.54
CA LEU A 73 1.95 -25.92 4.34
C LEU A 73 1.03 -27.14 4.36
N SER A 74 -0.11 -27.06 5.05
CA SER A 74 -1.09 -28.15 5.06
C SER A 74 -1.71 -28.38 3.67
N GLY A 75 -1.93 -27.32 2.89
CA GLY A 75 -2.36 -27.41 1.49
C GLY A 75 -1.27 -27.79 0.49
N GLY A 76 -0.01 -27.91 0.92
CA GLY A 76 1.13 -28.23 0.06
C GLY A 76 1.21 -27.31 -1.17
N ASN A 77 1.38 -27.90 -2.35
CA ASN A 77 1.49 -27.14 -3.63
C ASN A 77 0.16 -26.56 -4.12
N SER A 78 -0.98 -26.97 -3.54
CA SER A 78 -2.29 -26.41 -3.86
C SER A 78 -2.65 -25.17 -3.01
N SER A 79 -1.80 -24.85 -2.03
CA SER A 79 -2.00 -23.70 -1.17
C SER A 79 -1.91 -22.39 -1.95
N ALA A 80 -2.81 -21.45 -1.63
CA ALA A 80 -2.66 -20.06 -2.04
C ALA A 80 -1.50 -19.36 -1.29
N PHE A 81 -0.99 -19.96 -0.22
CA PHE A 81 0.12 -19.44 0.56
C PHE A 81 1.44 -20.01 0.07
N SER A 82 2.52 -19.26 0.26
CA SER A 82 3.89 -19.70 0.01
C SER A 82 4.79 -19.31 1.18
N LEU A 83 5.78 -20.15 1.47
CA LEU A 83 6.73 -19.94 2.54
C LEU A 83 8.12 -19.62 1.98
N ASN A 84 8.81 -18.75 2.68
CA ASN A 84 10.26 -18.63 2.60
C ASN A 84 10.83 -18.89 4.00
N ILE A 85 11.55 -19.99 4.13
CA ILE A 85 12.10 -20.47 5.41
C ILE A 85 13.60 -20.22 5.36
N ASN A 86 14.08 -19.30 6.20
CA ASN A 86 15.50 -18.92 6.28
C ASN A 86 16.14 -18.60 4.91
N GLY A 87 15.43 -17.87 4.06
CA GLY A 87 15.90 -17.46 2.72
C GLY A 87 15.50 -18.39 1.59
N GLN A 88 15.07 -19.63 1.87
CA GLN A 88 14.70 -20.62 0.86
C GLN A 88 13.20 -20.63 0.60
N ALA A 89 12.78 -20.42 -0.65
CA ALA A 89 11.37 -20.47 -1.04
C ALA A 89 10.92 -21.93 -1.23
N VAL A 90 10.10 -22.44 -0.31
CA VAL A 90 9.69 -23.86 -0.26
C VAL A 90 8.26 -23.98 0.28
N SER A 91 7.51 -24.98 -0.16
CA SER A 91 6.21 -25.35 0.46
C SER A 91 6.39 -26.32 1.65
N GLU A 92 7.54 -26.98 1.72
CA GLU A 92 7.93 -27.95 2.74
C GLU A 92 9.45 -27.99 2.90
N THR A 93 9.93 -28.17 4.13
CA THR A 93 11.34 -28.47 4.43
C THR A 93 11.44 -29.44 5.59
N ASN A 94 12.53 -30.20 5.64
CA ASN A 94 12.76 -31.25 6.62
C ASN A 94 14.05 -31.01 7.38
N ASN A 95 14.08 -31.51 8.62
CA ASN A 95 15.28 -31.54 9.47
C ASN A 95 15.97 -30.17 9.64
N VAL A 96 15.19 -29.12 9.90
CA VAL A 96 15.74 -27.79 10.17
C VAL A 96 16.28 -27.75 11.60
N LYS A 97 17.60 -27.66 11.75
CA LYS A 97 18.26 -27.45 13.04
C LYS A 97 18.02 -26.02 13.51
N LEU A 98 17.51 -25.88 14.73
CA LEU A 98 17.32 -24.62 15.43
C LEU A 98 18.15 -24.65 16.71
N ASN A 99 19.24 -23.88 16.74
CA ASN A 99 20.17 -23.83 17.87
C ASN A 99 19.48 -23.36 19.16
N GLY A 100 20.07 -23.69 20.29
CA GLY A 100 19.62 -23.27 21.61
C GLY A 100 19.62 -21.75 21.74
N SER A 101 18.58 -21.21 22.37
CA SER A 101 18.37 -19.75 22.51
C SER A 101 18.35 -18.97 21.18
N ASP A 102 18.16 -19.65 20.05
CA ASP A 102 18.18 -19.05 18.72
C ASP A 102 16.78 -19.00 18.08
N SER A 103 16.71 -18.41 16.89
CA SER A 103 15.47 -18.22 16.14
C SER A 103 15.67 -18.27 14.64
N ILE A 104 14.62 -18.69 13.94
CA ILE A 104 14.53 -18.59 12.48
C ILE A 104 13.33 -17.75 12.07
N ASN A 105 13.41 -17.17 10.88
CA ASN A 105 12.32 -16.43 10.26
C ASN A 105 11.65 -17.28 9.18
N VAL A 106 10.33 -17.30 9.22
CA VAL A 106 9.47 -17.79 8.15
C VAL A 106 8.69 -16.61 7.60
N PHE A 107 8.90 -16.31 6.32
CA PHE A 107 8.10 -15.32 5.62
C PHE A 107 6.97 -16.01 4.88
N VAL A 108 5.75 -15.51 5.07
CA VAL A 108 4.53 -16.03 4.46
C VAL A 108 4.04 -14.99 3.45
N LYS A 109 3.71 -15.43 2.24
CA LYS A 109 2.96 -14.65 1.25
C LYS A 109 1.73 -15.42 0.84
N VAL A 110 0.72 -14.72 0.32
CA VAL A 110 -0.45 -15.33 -0.29
C VAL A 110 -0.65 -14.78 -1.70
N ASN A 111 -0.99 -15.64 -2.64
CA ASN A 111 -1.43 -15.29 -3.99
C ASN A 111 -2.71 -16.05 -4.31
N ILE A 112 -3.79 -15.32 -4.54
CA ILE A 112 -5.14 -15.87 -4.67
C ILE A 112 -5.53 -15.81 -6.14
N ASN A 113 -5.93 -16.96 -6.70
CA ASN A 113 -6.47 -17.01 -8.06
C ASN A 113 -7.85 -16.33 -8.11
N PRO A 114 -8.18 -15.60 -9.20
CA PRO A 114 -9.50 -15.01 -9.38
C PRO A 114 -10.64 -16.03 -9.29
N THR A 115 -11.78 -15.59 -8.77
CA THR A 115 -13.03 -16.35 -8.73
C THR A 115 -14.15 -15.58 -9.43
N THR A 116 -15.35 -16.15 -9.47
CA THR A 116 -16.55 -15.45 -9.97
C THR A 116 -17.26 -14.61 -8.90
N GLU A 117 -16.76 -14.61 -7.67
CA GLU A 117 -17.39 -13.93 -6.55
C GLU A 117 -17.27 -12.41 -6.68
N SER A 118 -18.35 -11.68 -6.39
CA SER A 118 -18.30 -10.21 -6.32
C SER A 118 -18.02 -9.70 -4.91
N LEU A 119 -18.27 -10.52 -3.89
CA LEU A 119 -18.02 -10.19 -2.49
C LEU A 119 -16.64 -10.72 -2.05
N PRO A 120 -16.00 -10.08 -1.06
CA PRO A 120 -14.81 -10.63 -0.43
C PRO A 120 -15.07 -12.02 0.16
N PHE A 121 -14.07 -12.90 0.09
CA PHE A 121 -14.14 -14.29 0.53
C PHE A 121 -12.92 -14.66 1.39
N VAL A 122 -13.05 -15.71 2.20
CA VAL A 122 -11.97 -16.14 3.11
C VAL A 122 -11.16 -17.26 2.47
N VAL A 123 -9.83 -17.13 2.49
CA VAL A 123 -8.88 -18.18 2.07
C VAL A 123 -8.08 -18.62 3.30
N GLN A 124 -8.01 -19.93 3.54
CA GLN A 124 -7.41 -20.50 4.75
C GLN A 124 -6.41 -21.60 4.41
N ASP A 125 -5.35 -21.69 5.21
CA ASP A 125 -4.44 -22.83 5.29
C ASP A 125 -3.79 -22.83 6.69
N SER A 126 -2.77 -23.67 6.91
CA SER A 126 -1.94 -23.62 8.11
C SER A 126 -0.51 -24.04 7.81
N ILE A 127 0.42 -23.53 8.61
CA ILE A 127 1.79 -24.05 8.65
C ILE A 127 1.85 -25.10 9.74
N LEU A 128 2.26 -26.31 9.37
CA LEU A 128 2.44 -27.45 10.26
C LEU A 128 3.92 -27.55 10.64
N PHE A 129 4.17 -27.69 11.94
CA PHE A 129 5.50 -27.87 12.52
C PHE A 129 5.55 -29.19 13.28
N TYR A 130 6.58 -29.98 13.02
CA TYR A 130 6.84 -31.26 13.68
C TYR A 130 8.22 -31.22 14.34
N PHE A 131 8.29 -31.63 15.61
CA PHE A 131 9.53 -31.74 16.39
C PHE A 131 9.29 -32.64 17.60
N ASN A 132 10.26 -33.49 17.97
CA ASN A 132 10.19 -34.37 19.15
C ASN A 132 8.84 -35.11 19.33
N GLY A 133 8.23 -35.58 18.23
CA GLY A 133 6.92 -36.24 18.23
C GLY A 133 5.70 -35.31 18.43
N GLN A 134 5.91 -34.01 18.66
CA GLN A 134 4.85 -33.01 18.73
C GLN A 134 4.46 -32.49 17.35
N LYS A 135 3.19 -32.10 17.22
CA LYS A 135 2.65 -31.33 16.09
C LYS A 135 2.13 -29.98 16.60
N ARG A 136 2.56 -28.90 15.96
CA ARG A 136 1.98 -27.55 16.14
C ARG A 136 1.48 -27.03 14.81
N SER A 137 0.43 -26.22 14.86
CA SER A 137 -0.20 -25.63 13.68
C SER A 137 -0.37 -24.13 13.91
N ILE A 138 0.01 -23.33 12.92
CA ILE A 138 -0.23 -21.89 12.91
C ILE A 138 -1.19 -21.60 11.75
N PRO A 139 -2.44 -21.17 12.03
CA PRO A 139 -3.42 -20.84 11.00
C PRO A 139 -2.96 -19.66 10.13
N LEU A 140 -3.24 -19.77 8.85
CA LEU A 140 -3.09 -18.73 7.84
C LEU A 140 -4.48 -18.34 7.35
N VAL A 141 -4.81 -17.04 7.40
CA VAL A 141 -6.10 -16.53 6.93
C VAL A 141 -5.90 -15.28 6.09
N ALA A 142 -6.55 -15.21 4.94
CA ALA A 142 -6.57 -14.05 4.06
C ALA A 142 -8.00 -13.71 3.61
N TYR A 143 -8.30 -12.42 3.45
CA TYR A 143 -9.56 -11.98 2.86
C TYR A 143 -9.34 -11.68 1.37
N GLY A 144 -9.68 -12.62 0.49
CA GLY A 144 -9.58 -12.46 -0.96
C GLY A 144 -10.64 -11.51 -1.51
N GLN A 145 -10.26 -10.68 -2.48
CA GLN A 145 -11.20 -9.82 -3.20
C GLN A 145 -10.86 -9.77 -4.70
N ASN A 146 -11.83 -10.09 -5.56
CA ASN A 146 -11.69 -9.87 -7.00
C ASN A 146 -11.68 -8.38 -7.32
N ALA A 147 -11.04 -7.99 -8.42
CA ALA A 147 -10.93 -6.60 -8.84
C ALA A 147 -10.83 -6.46 -10.36
N ASN A 148 -11.22 -5.30 -10.86
CA ASN A 148 -11.01 -4.89 -12.25
C ASN A 148 -9.62 -4.28 -12.38
N PHE A 149 -8.67 -5.02 -12.97
CA PHE A 149 -7.31 -4.54 -13.19
C PHE A 149 -7.20 -3.70 -14.46
N ILE A 150 -6.68 -2.49 -14.31
CA ILE A 150 -6.46 -1.53 -15.38
C ILE A 150 -4.97 -1.24 -15.42
N LYS A 151 -4.32 -1.57 -16.53
CA LYS A 151 -2.88 -1.35 -16.69
C LYS A 151 -2.61 -0.73 -18.05
N ASP A 152 -2.10 0.50 -18.04
CA ASP A 152 -1.70 1.22 -19.26
C ASP A 152 -2.84 1.33 -20.29
N ILE A 153 -4.05 1.58 -19.80
CA ILE A 153 -5.26 1.64 -20.64
C ILE A 153 -5.63 3.09 -20.97
N THR A 154 -6.05 3.29 -22.22
CA THR A 154 -6.77 4.51 -22.64
C THR A 154 -8.23 4.17 -22.91
N ILE A 155 -9.14 4.82 -22.18
CA ILE A 155 -10.59 4.75 -22.43
C ILE A 155 -10.91 5.68 -23.60
N THR A 156 -11.35 5.10 -24.71
CA THR A 156 -11.67 5.81 -25.96
C THR A 156 -13.17 5.88 -26.27
N ASN A 157 -13.99 5.18 -25.47
CA ASN A 157 -15.45 5.19 -25.58
C ASN A 157 -16.07 5.55 -24.23
N ASN A 158 -17.23 6.20 -24.26
CA ASN A 158 -17.96 6.54 -23.05
C ASN A 158 -18.18 5.27 -22.21
N THR A 159 -17.72 5.31 -20.96
CA THR A 159 -17.64 4.13 -20.10
C THR A 159 -18.26 4.44 -18.75
N ILE A 160 -18.97 3.46 -18.18
CA ILE A 160 -19.50 3.51 -16.82
C ILE A 160 -18.74 2.49 -15.98
N TRP A 161 -18.26 2.92 -14.82
CA TRP A 161 -17.72 2.05 -13.79
C TRP A 161 -18.74 1.87 -12.68
N ASP A 162 -19.10 0.62 -12.42
CA ASP A 162 -20.05 0.27 -11.36
C ASP A 162 -19.35 0.07 -10.00
N SER A 163 -20.07 -0.33 -8.97
CA SER A 163 -19.52 -0.52 -7.62
C SER A 163 -19.34 -1.99 -7.23
N LYS A 164 -19.55 -2.94 -8.17
CA LYS A 164 -19.54 -4.38 -7.85
C LYS A 164 -18.15 -4.87 -7.47
N LEU A 165 -17.13 -4.39 -8.17
CA LEU A 165 -15.72 -4.71 -7.91
C LEU A 165 -14.89 -3.42 -7.85
N PRO A 166 -13.85 -3.37 -7.01
CA PRO A 166 -12.89 -2.27 -7.05
C PRO A 166 -12.15 -2.25 -8.40
N TYR A 167 -11.79 -1.06 -8.85
CA TYR A 167 -10.91 -0.85 -9.99
C TYR A 167 -9.50 -0.57 -9.48
N ILE A 168 -8.49 -1.28 -9.98
CA ILE A 168 -7.10 -1.13 -9.55
C ILE A 168 -6.26 -0.71 -10.74
N ILE A 169 -5.70 0.48 -10.66
CA ILE A 169 -4.92 1.10 -11.73
C ILE A 169 -3.43 0.89 -11.45
N TYR A 170 -2.75 0.33 -12.44
CA TYR A 170 -1.30 0.19 -12.52
C TYR A 170 -0.76 1.12 -13.60
N ASN A 171 0.30 1.85 -13.26
CA ASN A 171 1.02 2.80 -14.11
C ASN A 171 0.17 3.99 -14.56
N SER A 172 -0.79 3.76 -15.46
CA SER A 172 -1.61 4.83 -16.00
C SER A 172 -3.00 4.36 -16.43
N LEU A 173 -3.94 5.28 -16.27
CA LEU A 173 -5.22 5.28 -16.94
C LEU A 173 -5.38 6.63 -17.64
N THR A 174 -5.72 6.61 -18.93
CA THR A 174 -6.08 7.81 -19.67
C THR A 174 -7.54 7.80 -20.06
N VAL A 175 -8.29 8.86 -19.76
CA VAL A 175 -9.60 9.13 -20.38
C VAL A 175 -9.33 10.03 -21.59
N ALA A 176 -9.51 9.49 -22.79
CA ALA A 176 -9.20 10.20 -24.04
C ALA A 176 -10.08 11.45 -24.21
N GLU A 177 -9.62 12.38 -25.06
CA GLU A 177 -10.42 13.54 -25.42
C GLU A 177 -11.80 13.10 -25.97
N ASN A 178 -12.82 13.94 -25.76
CA ASN A 178 -14.20 13.69 -26.20
C ASN A 178 -14.83 12.39 -25.67
N THR A 179 -14.20 11.77 -24.67
CA THR A 179 -14.69 10.58 -23.98
C THR A 179 -15.09 10.91 -22.54
N THR A 180 -16.16 10.30 -22.05
CA THR A 180 -16.61 10.42 -20.65
C THR A 180 -16.38 9.13 -19.88
N LEU A 181 -15.67 9.23 -18.75
CA LEU A 181 -15.68 8.20 -17.72
C LEU A 181 -16.68 8.59 -16.63
N ASN A 182 -17.70 7.76 -16.44
CA ASN A 182 -18.72 7.93 -15.40
C ASN A 182 -18.52 6.90 -14.29
N ILE A 183 -18.26 7.37 -13.07
CA ILE A 183 -18.02 6.53 -11.89
C ILE A 183 -19.20 6.68 -10.94
N VAL A 184 -19.89 5.59 -10.66
CA VAL A 184 -21.12 5.59 -9.85
C VAL A 184 -20.81 5.56 -8.35
N ALA A 185 -21.84 5.80 -7.54
CA ALA A 185 -21.74 5.80 -6.08
C ALA A 185 -21.21 4.47 -5.53
N GLY A 186 -20.40 4.55 -4.46
CA GLY A 186 -19.80 3.39 -3.80
C GLY A 186 -18.62 2.74 -4.53
N THR A 187 -18.27 3.19 -5.74
CA THR A 187 -17.11 2.65 -6.47
C THR A 187 -15.79 2.95 -5.74
N LYS A 188 -14.92 1.95 -5.70
CA LYS A 188 -13.54 2.07 -5.20
C LYS A 188 -12.58 2.07 -6.38
N VAL A 189 -11.82 3.14 -6.54
CA VAL A 189 -10.75 3.29 -7.53
C VAL A 189 -9.43 3.36 -6.76
N LEU A 190 -8.63 2.31 -6.88
CA LEU A 190 -7.39 2.15 -6.16
C LEU A 190 -6.20 2.25 -7.11
N PHE A 191 -5.10 2.80 -6.62
CA PHE A 191 -3.92 3.07 -7.43
C PHE A 191 -2.71 2.36 -6.84
N HIS A 192 -2.00 1.65 -7.70
CA HIS A 192 -0.68 1.15 -7.36
C HIS A 192 0.34 2.30 -7.31
N GLY A 193 1.48 2.06 -6.66
CA GLY A 193 2.61 2.98 -6.58
C GLY A 193 2.92 3.67 -7.91
N ASN A 194 3.11 4.99 -7.88
CA ASN A 194 3.41 5.85 -9.05
C ASN A 194 2.35 5.87 -10.15
N SER A 195 1.13 5.36 -9.90
CA SER A 195 0.07 5.35 -10.91
C SER A 195 -0.63 6.70 -11.02
N THR A 196 -1.10 7.04 -12.22
CA THR A 196 -1.77 8.31 -12.52
C THR A 196 -3.12 8.09 -13.21
N MET A 197 -4.12 8.90 -12.87
CA MET A 197 -5.35 9.06 -13.68
C MET A 197 -5.24 10.33 -14.52
N SER A 198 -5.02 10.17 -15.82
CA SER A 198 -4.89 11.26 -16.80
C SER A 198 -6.23 11.48 -17.50
N VAL A 199 -6.83 12.65 -17.33
CA VAL A 199 -8.14 12.98 -17.90
C VAL A 199 -7.96 14.05 -18.96
N ARG A 200 -8.01 13.64 -20.24
CA ARG A 200 -8.10 14.55 -21.40
C ARG A 200 -9.55 14.76 -21.86
N GLY A 201 -10.45 13.85 -21.52
CA GLY A 201 -11.89 13.96 -21.77
C GLY A 201 -12.65 14.57 -20.59
N THR A 202 -13.71 13.87 -20.17
CA THR A 202 -14.57 14.27 -19.05
C THR A 202 -14.61 13.18 -17.98
N LEU A 203 -14.37 13.57 -16.73
CA LEU A 203 -14.56 12.70 -15.57
C LEU A 203 -15.86 13.10 -14.85
N LYS A 204 -16.76 12.14 -14.64
CA LYS A 204 -17.98 12.31 -13.84
C LYS A 204 -17.97 11.34 -12.68
N VAL A 205 -17.77 11.86 -11.47
CA VAL A 205 -17.85 11.07 -10.22
C VAL A 205 -19.15 11.41 -9.52
N ASN A 206 -20.04 10.41 -9.41
CA ASN A 206 -21.41 10.55 -8.94
C ASN A 206 -21.61 9.79 -7.63
N GLY A 207 -20.84 10.15 -6.60
CA GLY A 207 -21.03 9.63 -5.25
C GLY A 207 -22.31 10.14 -4.59
N THR A 208 -22.64 9.55 -3.45
CA THR A 208 -23.68 10.08 -2.54
C THR A 208 -23.14 10.20 -1.12
N LYS A 209 -23.89 10.88 -0.24
CA LYS A 209 -23.54 10.95 1.19
C LYS A 209 -23.44 9.57 1.85
N ALA A 210 -24.30 8.64 1.46
CA ALA A 210 -24.30 7.26 1.97
C ALA A 210 -23.15 6.45 1.36
N ASP A 211 -22.93 6.62 0.05
CA ASP A 211 -22.01 5.82 -0.75
C ASP A 211 -21.06 6.72 -1.55
N THR A 212 -20.01 7.20 -0.86
CA THR A 212 -18.98 8.02 -1.50
C THR A 212 -18.11 7.21 -2.46
N VAL A 213 -17.61 7.83 -3.52
CA VAL A 213 -16.57 7.20 -4.36
C VAL A 213 -15.20 7.37 -3.72
N LEU A 214 -14.42 6.28 -3.64
CA LEU A 214 -13.09 6.30 -3.03
C LEU A 214 -12.00 6.30 -4.10
N PHE A 215 -11.05 7.25 -4.01
CA PHE A 215 -9.78 7.26 -4.72
C PHE A 215 -8.64 7.14 -3.69
N ALA A 216 -7.89 6.05 -3.70
CA ALA A 216 -6.84 5.78 -2.72
C ALA A 216 -5.76 4.83 -3.24
N SER A 217 -4.72 4.56 -2.44
CA SER A 217 -3.77 3.49 -2.75
C SER A 217 -4.41 2.10 -2.68
N ASP A 218 -3.87 1.15 -3.45
CA ASP A 218 -4.14 -0.29 -3.31
C ASP A 218 -3.50 -0.92 -2.06
N ARG A 219 -2.65 -0.17 -1.32
CA ARG A 219 -2.10 -0.53 0.00
C ARG A 219 -3.13 -0.29 1.11
N LEU A 220 -3.97 -1.29 1.36
CA LEU A 220 -5.08 -1.19 2.31
C LEU A 220 -4.69 -1.41 3.78
N GLU A 221 -3.44 -1.81 4.06
CA GLU A 221 -3.04 -2.09 5.44
C GLU A 221 -3.11 -0.84 6.34
N LYS A 222 -3.49 -1.05 7.61
CA LYS A 222 -3.66 0.03 8.61
C LYS A 222 -2.47 1.00 8.69
N LEU A 223 -1.25 0.49 8.56
CA LEU A 223 -0.03 1.30 8.64
C LEU A 223 0.12 2.28 7.47
N TYR A 224 -0.49 1.99 6.32
CA TYR A 224 -0.49 2.83 5.12
C TYR A 224 -1.75 3.71 4.99
N ALA A 225 -2.73 3.56 5.89
CA ALA A 225 -4.04 4.22 5.76
C ALA A 225 -3.97 5.75 5.63
N SER A 226 -2.93 6.36 6.19
CA SER A 226 -2.64 7.81 6.12
C SER A 226 -1.28 8.13 5.50
N GLU A 227 -0.64 7.15 4.84
CA GLU A 227 0.64 7.40 4.18
C GLU A 227 0.44 8.22 2.90
N THR A 228 1.24 9.26 2.72
CA THR A 228 1.15 10.17 1.58
C THR A 228 1.94 9.63 0.38
N GLY A 229 1.76 10.20 -0.81
CA GLY A 229 2.63 9.90 -1.97
C GLY A 229 2.56 8.47 -2.49
N GLN A 230 1.48 7.74 -2.21
CA GLN A 230 1.32 6.34 -2.64
C GLN A 230 0.92 6.22 -4.11
N TRP A 231 0.49 7.30 -4.76
CA TRP A 231 0.14 7.40 -6.18
C TRP A 231 0.17 8.87 -6.61
N ASN A 232 0.19 9.17 -7.91
CA ASN A 232 0.54 10.52 -8.36
C ASN A 232 -0.62 11.53 -8.23
N GLY A 233 -1.85 11.09 -8.46
CA GLY A 233 -3.03 11.95 -8.44
C GLY A 233 -3.96 11.83 -9.65
N ILE A 234 -5.00 12.64 -9.65
CA ILE A 234 -5.90 12.84 -10.79
C ILE A 234 -5.46 14.10 -11.52
N HIS A 235 -5.16 14.01 -12.81
CA HIS A 235 -4.73 15.16 -13.62
C HIS A 235 -5.73 15.43 -14.74
N LEU A 236 -6.39 16.59 -14.68
CA LEU A 236 -7.26 17.13 -15.71
C LEU A 236 -6.42 18.00 -16.64
N TYR A 237 -6.17 17.50 -17.84
CA TYR A 237 -5.31 18.14 -18.83
C TYR A 237 -6.03 19.31 -19.54
N PRO A 238 -5.29 20.17 -20.28
CA PRO A 238 -5.87 21.33 -20.97
C PRO A 238 -7.08 21.02 -21.85
N GLU A 239 -7.11 19.85 -22.50
CA GLU A 239 -8.21 19.43 -23.39
C GLU A 239 -9.48 18.99 -22.63
N SER A 240 -9.37 18.72 -21.33
CA SER A 240 -10.50 18.27 -20.51
C SER A 240 -11.57 19.34 -20.38
N LYS A 241 -12.83 18.91 -20.28
CA LYS A 241 -13.98 19.83 -20.14
C LYS A 241 -15.08 19.23 -19.28
N ASN A 242 -15.75 20.11 -18.53
CA ASN A 242 -16.99 19.83 -17.80
C ASN A 242 -16.89 18.63 -16.83
N SER A 243 -15.74 18.46 -16.17
CA SER A 243 -15.57 17.38 -15.20
C SER A 243 -16.29 17.71 -13.89
N THR A 244 -16.93 16.71 -13.29
CA THR A 244 -17.67 16.86 -12.03
C THR A 244 -17.24 15.80 -11.03
N ILE A 245 -16.91 16.22 -9.81
CA ILE A 245 -16.63 15.32 -8.70
C ILE A 245 -17.56 15.65 -7.54
N ASN A 246 -18.47 14.72 -7.23
CA ASN A 246 -19.43 14.86 -6.14
C ASN A 246 -19.33 13.67 -5.18
N TYR A 247 -19.33 13.94 -3.87
CA TYR A 247 -19.26 12.94 -2.80
C TYR A 247 -18.15 11.91 -3.01
N ALA A 248 -16.92 12.39 -3.11
CA ALA A 248 -15.75 11.53 -3.18
C ALA A 248 -14.87 11.63 -1.91
N VAL A 249 -14.03 10.63 -1.71
CA VAL A 249 -12.88 10.69 -0.81
C VAL A 249 -11.64 10.41 -1.63
N ILE A 250 -10.76 11.40 -1.75
CA ILE A 250 -9.50 11.31 -2.49
C ILE A 250 -8.37 11.40 -1.47
N LYS A 251 -7.51 10.38 -1.41
CA LYS A 251 -6.47 10.34 -0.38
C LYS A 251 -5.18 9.63 -0.78
N ASN A 252 -4.12 9.90 -0.02
CA ASN A 252 -2.83 9.21 -0.07
C ASN A 252 -2.03 9.44 -1.36
N ALA A 253 -2.29 10.52 -2.10
CA ALA A 253 -1.60 10.83 -3.35
C ALA A 253 -0.39 11.76 -3.13
N THR A 254 0.39 12.00 -4.17
CA THR A 254 1.37 13.09 -4.21
C THR A 254 0.64 14.43 -4.38
N ALA A 255 -0.17 14.55 -5.43
CA ALA A 255 -1.14 15.63 -5.61
C ALA A 255 -2.56 15.04 -5.66
N GLY A 256 -3.53 15.65 -4.98
CA GLY A 256 -4.90 15.13 -4.99
C GLY A 256 -5.56 15.27 -6.35
N ILE A 257 -5.73 16.51 -6.80
CA ILE A 257 -6.24 16.85 -8.13
C ILE A 257 -5.37 17.96 -8.72
N THR A 258 -4.89 17.77 -9.94
CA THR A 258 -4.26 18.81 -10.76
C THR A 258 -5.21 19.18 -11.89
N VAL A 259 -5.43 20.47 -12.09
CA VAL A 259 -6.29 21.02 -13.15
C VAL A 259 -5.49 22.03 -13.95
N ASP A 260 -5.25 21.73 -15.22
CA ASP A 260 -4.43 22.53 -16.12
C ASP A 260 -5.26 23.18 -17.22
N GLY A 261 -4.99 24.46 -17.48
CA GLY A 261 -5.56 25.27 -18.55
C GLY A 261 -6.99 25.75 -18.29
N ARG A 262 -7.38 26.80 -19.02
CA ARG A 262 -8.70 27.45 -18.89
C ARG A 262 -9.84 26.55 -19.39
N SER A 263 -11.05 26.84 -18.93
CA SER A 263 -12.24 26.27 -19.56
C SER A 263 -12.42 26.84 -20.96
N LEU A 264 -12.84 25.98 -21.89
CA LEU A 264 -13.15 26.38 -23.28
C LEU A 264 -14.61 26.81 -23.46
N ASN A 265 -15.39 26.85 -22.37
CA ASN A 265 -16.80 27.21 -22.38
C ASN A 265 -17.20 27.93 -21.07
N ALA A 266 -18.48 28.29 -20.93
CA ALA A 266 -18.98 29.05 -19.77
C ALA A 266 -19.07 28.24 -18.45
N LEU A 267 -18.90 26.92 -18.50
CA LEU A 267 -18.86 26.06 -17.32
C LEU A 267 -17.43 25.99 -16.76
N PRO A 268 -17.24 25.77 -15.46
CA PRO A 268 -15.90 25.51 -14.91
C PRO A 268 -15.33 24.21 -15.51
N LYS A 269 -14.01 24.13 -15.62
CA LYS A 269 -13.32 22.90 -16.04
C LYS A 269 -13.54 21.78 -15.03
N LEU A 270 -13.55 22.12 -13.74
CA LEU A 270 -13.90 21.23 -12.64
C LEU A 270 -14.99 21.84 -11.74
N LEU A 271 -16.09 21.10 -11.57
CA LEU A 271 -17.04 21.30 -10.48
C LEU A 271 -16.78 20.26 -9.38
N LEU A 272 -16.29 20.70 -8.22
CA LEU A 272 -15.94 19.85 -7.08
C LEU A 272 -16.90 20.11 -5.91
N THR A 273 -17.62 19.08 -5.48
CA THR A 273 -18.67 19.23 -4.46
C THR A 273 -18.67 18.10 -3.44
N ASN A 274 -18.98 18.43 -2.18
CA ASN A 274 -19.19 17.46 -1.09
C ASN A 274 -18.07 16.42 -0.91
N THR A 275 -16.83 16.79 -1.24
CA THR A 275 -15.70 15.87 -1.39
C THR A 275 -14.65 16.11 -0.30
N ILE A 276 -14.04 15.01 0.17
CA ILE A 276 -12.92 15.04 1.12
C ILE A 276 -11.63 14.76 0.35
N ILE A 277 -10.66 15.67 0.47
CA ILE A 277 -9.33 15.54 -0.12
C ILE A 277 -8.30 15.60 1.02
N LYS A 278 -7.55 14.51 1.24
CA LYS A 278 -6.68 14.42 2.43
C LYS A 278 -5.43 13.58 2.24
N ASN A 279 -4.45 13.77 3.11
CA ASN A 279 -3.22 12.96 3.14
C ASN A 279 -2.49 13.03 1.80
N MET A 280 -2.21 14.24 1.32
CA MET A 280 -1.40 14.45 0.10
C MET A 280 0.03 14.81 0.46
N GLU A 281 1.01 14.31 -0.29
CA GLU A 281 2.42 14.63 -0.07
C GLU A 281 2.71 16.11 -0.34
N VAL A 282 2.18 16.63 -1.44
CA VAL A 282 2.44 17.99 -1.92
C VAL A 282 1.19 18.84 -1.74
N VAL A 283 0.12 18.54 -2.47
CA VAL A 283 -1.02 19.46 -2.61
C VAL A 283 -2.37 18.77 -2.67
N GLY A 284 -3.39 19.36 -2.03
CA GLY A 284 -4.78 18.91 -2.13
C GLY A 284 -5.38 19.14 -3.52
N LEU A 285 -5.51 20.42 -3.91
CA LEU A 285 -5.93 20.84 -5.25
C LEU A 285 -4.92 21.82 -5.84
N LEU A 286 -4.41 21.49 -7.02
CA LEU A 286 -3.47 22.29 -7.80
C LEU A 286 -4.15 22.78 -9.08
N GLY A 287 -4.16 24.08 -9.30
CA GLY A 287 -4.74 24.71 -10.49
C GLY A 287 -3.73 25.63 -11.19
N TYR A 288 -3.56 25.43 -12.50
CA TYR A 288 -2.77 26.30 -13.36
C TYR A 288 -3.65 26.94 -14.43
N GLU A 289 -3.74 28.27 -14.40
CA GLU A 289 -4.49 29.06 -15.38
C GLU A 289 -5.89 28.50 -15.66
N THR A 290 -6.67 28.16 -14.61
CA THR A 290 -7.86 27.31 -14.76
C THR A 290 -9.10 27.83 -14.05
N ASP A 291 -10.24 27.23 -14.38
CA ASP A 291 -11.56 27.60 -13.87
C ASP A 291 -12.14 26.47 -13.01
N VAL A 292 -12.26 26.71 -11.70
CA VAL A 292 -12.74 25.71 -10.72
C VAL A 292 -13.87 26.29 -9.90
N ALA A 293 -14.98 25.55 -9.83
CA ALA A 293 -16.04 25.79 -8.86
C ALA A 293 -15.98 24.71 -7.78
N ALA A 294 -15.76 25.09 -6.52
CA ALA A 294 -15.66 24.15 -5.41
C ALA A 294 -16.63 24.52 -4.28
N PHE A 295 -17.52 23.60 -3.90
CA PHE A 295 -18.54 23.82 -2.88
C PHE A 295 -18.60 22.72 -1.82
N ASN A 296 -18.63 23.10 -0.54
CA ASN A 296 -18.81 22.17 0.59
C ASN A 296 -17.78 21.03 0.62
N ASN A 297 -16.50 21.33 0.39
CA ASN A 297 -15.42 20.35 0.43
C ASN A 297 -14.56 20.48 1.68
N LEU A 298 -13.85 19.41 2.03
CA LEU A 298 -12.90 19.38 3.14
C LEU A 298 -11.52 18.98 2.63
N PHE A 299 -10.54 19.87 2.83
CA PHE A 299 -9.13 19.66 2.52
C PHE A 299 -8.32 19.66 3.82
N PHE A 300 -7.53 18.62 4.07
CA PHE A 300 -6.67 18.58 5.26
C PHE A 300 -5.48 17.63 5.11
N ASN A 301 -4.48 17.80 5.99
CA ASN A 301 -3.28 16.95 6.05
C ASN A 301 -2.56 16.81 4.69
N CYS A 302 -2.24 17.95 4.06
CA CYS A 302 -1.40 17.98 2.85
C CYS A 302 -0.06 18.64 3.18
N GLY A 303 1.04 18.10 2.65
CA GLY A 303 2.40 18.47 3.09
C GLY A 303 2.81 19.90 2.78
N GLN A 304 2.41 20.44 1.62
CA GLN A 304 2.71 21.83 1.24
C GLN A 304 1.47 22.71 1.14
N TYR A 305 0.51 22.42 0.26
CA TYR A 305 -0.65 23.30 0.06
C TYR A 305 -1.96 22.52 0.19
N LEU A 306 -3.01 23.13 0.74
CA LEU A 306 -4.36 22.56 0.62
C LEU A 306 -5.00 22.97 -0.70
N LEU A 307 -4.75 24.22 -1.11
CA LEU A 307 -5.07 24.75 -2.44
C LEU A 307 -3.88 25.57 -2.95
N TYR A 308 -3.45 25.28 -4.17
CA TYR A 308 -2.47 26.10 -4.90
C TYR A 308 -3.06 26.46 -6.26
N ALA A 309 -3.35 27.74 -6.47
CA ALA A 309 -3.82 28.28 -7.74
C ALA A 309 -2.82 29.31 -8.25
N ALA A 310 -2.23 29.07 -9.43
CA ALA A 310 -1.26 29.96 -10.05
C ALA A 310 -1.61 30.25 -11.51
N GLY A 311 -1.16 31.41 -12.01
CA GLY A 311 -1.41 31.87 -13.38
C GLY A 311 -2.83 32.37 -13.65
N GLY A 312 -3.59 32.63 -12.59
CA GLY A 312 -4.94 33.17 -12.68
C GLY A 312 -5.99 32.14 -13.07
N GLY A 313 -7.06 32.62 -13.69
CA GLY A 313 -8.30 31.85 -13.92
C GLY A 313 -9.40 32.19 -12.90
N SER A 314 -10.55 31.53 -12.99
CA SER A 314 -11.73 31.81 -12.17
C SER A 314 -11.96 30.73 -11.10
N TYR A 315 -11.80 31.09 -9.83
CA TYR A 315 -12.04 30.19 -8.69
C TYR A 315 -13.27 30.63 -7.89
N ASN A 316 -14.32 29.82 -7.93
CA ASN A 316 -15.53 30.03 -7.14
C ASN A 316 -15.56 29.05 -5.97
N LEU A 317 -15.09 29.50 -4.80
CA LEU A 317 -14.92 28.67 -3.61
C LEU A 317 -15.96 29.08 -2.55
N LYS A 318 -16.94 28.23 -2.25
CA LYS A 318 -17.91 28.49 -1.16
C LYS A 318 -18.01 27.32 -0.20
N GLN A 319 -18.07 27.62 1.10
CA GLN A 319 -18.26 26.62 2.16
C GLN A 319 -17.21 25.50 2.17
N ASN A 320 -16.00 25.77 1.68
CA ASN A 320 -14.90 24.82 1.76
C ASN A 320 -14.14 25.01 3.07
N THR A 321 -13.71 23.91 3.67
CA THR A 321 -12.85 23.91 4.85
C THR A 321 -11.43 23.52 4.43
N PHE A 322 -10.47 24.41 4.64
CA PHE A 322 -9.04 24.17 4.44
C PHE A 322 -8.38 24.02 5.81
N ALA A 323 -8.42 22.81 6.38
CA ALA A 323 -7.93 22.56 7.72
C ALA A 323 -6.43 22.22 7.70
N GLY A 324 -5.62 23.23 8.00
CA GLY A 324 -4.16 23.18 7.98
C GLY A 324 -3.52 22.41 9.13
N TYR A 325 -4.11 21.31 9.59
CA TYR A 325 -3.54 20.46 10.64
C TYR A 325 -2.15 19.97 10.25
N GLN A 326 -1.26 19.90 11.24
CA GLN A 326 0.05 19.29 11.13
C GLN A 326 -0.05 17.92 11.79
N ASP A 327 -0.07 16.85 10.99
CA ASP A 327 0.25 15.53 11.52
C ASP A 327 1.76 15.51 11.83
N ASN A 328 2.18 14.77 12.86
CA ASN A 328 3.57 14.72 13.34
C ASN A 328 4.59 14.24 12.29
N LYS A 329 4.13 13.88 11.08
CA LYS A 329 4.95 13.44 9.95
C LYS A 329 5.55 14.60 9.14
N PHE A 330 4.89 15.75 9.06
CA PHE A 330 5.37 16.89 8.25
C PHE A 330 5.08 18.24 8.89
N THR A 331 6.11 19.09 9.00
CA THR A 331 5.93 20.51 9.36
C THR A 331 5.72 21.32 8.08
N ARG A 332 4.46 21.66 7.76
CA ARG A 332 4.14 22.54 6.62
C ARG A 332 4.77 23.92 6.85
N LYS A 333 5.60 24.38 5.91
CA LYS A 333 6.24 25.71 5.90
C LYS A 333 5.57 26.72 4.95
N THR A 334 4.62 26.23 4.17
CA THR A 334 3.90 26.93 3.11
C THR A 334 2.50 27.36 3.56
N ALA A 335 1.90 28.29 2.83
CA ALA A 335 0.53 28.72 3.08
C ALA A 335 -0.47 27.57 2.89
N ALA A 336 -1.57 27.58 3.64
CA ALA A 336 -2.64 26.61 3.45
C ALA A 336 -3.34 26.79 2.09
N VAL A 337 -3.54 28.04 1.68
CA VAL A 337 -4.13 28.43 0.40
C VAL A 337 -3.21 29.45 -0.26
N TYR A 338 -2.86 29.19 -1.52
CA TYR A 338 -2.08 30.09 -2.36
C TYR A 338 -2.87 30.45 -3.62
N LEU A 339 -3.00 31.74 -3.92
CA LEU A 339 -3.68 32.25 -5.11
C LEU A 339 -2.76 33.30 -5.76
N SER A 340 -2.51 33.15 -7.07
CA SER A 340 -1.67 34.08 -7.84
C SER A 340 -2.17 34.15 -9.29
N ASP A 341 -2.22 35.35 -9.85
CA ASP A 341 -2.43 35.60 -11.28
C ASP A 341 -1.13 35.46 -12.10
N PHE A 342 -0.01 35.25 -11.43
CA PHE A 342 1.32 35.08 -11.99
C PHE A 342 1.85 33.65 -11.79
N ILE A 343 2.58 33.12 -12.79
CA ILE A 343 3.40 31.90 -12.69
C ILE A 343 4.87 32.33 -12.73
N SER A 344 5.61 32.12 -11.65
CA SER A 344 7.06 32.34 -11.65
C SER A 344 7.81 31.09 -12.10
N ASN A 345 8.96 31.28 -12.78
CA ASN A 345 9.85 30.17 -13.14
C ASN A 345 10.41 29.42 -11.90
N THR A 346 10.32 30.01 -10.71
CA THR A 346 10.74 29.44 -9.41
C THR A 346 9.60 28.79 -8.62
N GLN A 347 8.35 28.88 -9.08
CA GLN A 347 7.19 28.28 -8.41
C GLN A 347 7.04 26.79 -8.73
N ALA A 348 7.45 26.35 -9.93
CA ALA A 348 7.50 24.93 -10.26
C ALA A 348 8.45 24.15 -9.32
N SER A 349 9.54 24.78 -8.86
CA SER A 349 10.42 24.19 -7.84
C SER A 349 9.83 24.14 -6.43
N ASN A 350 8.74 24.88 -6.16
CA ASN A 350 8.06 24.83 -4.86
C ASN A 350 7.14 23.62 -4.72
N LEU A 351 6.90 22.84 -5.80
CA LEU A 351 5.99 21.69 -5.82
C LEU A 351 6.74 20.35 -6.02
N ASN A 352 8.08 20.39 -6.01
CA ASN A 352 8.95 19.23 -6.07
C ASN A 352 9.28 18.69 -4.67
#